data_AF-A0AAN1GQH5-F1
#
_entry.id   AF-A0AAN1GQH5-F1
#
_cell.length_a   1.000
_cell.length_b   1.000
_cell.length_c   1.000
_cell.angle_alpha   90.00
_cell.angle_beta   90.00
_cell.angle_gamma   90.00
#
_symmetry.space_group_name_H-M   'P 1'
#
loop_
_entity.id
_entity.type
_entity.pdbx_description
1 polymer ?
#
loop_
_entity_poly.entity_id
_entity_poly.type
_entity_poly.pdbx_seq_one_letter_code
_entity_poly.pdbx_strand_id
1 'polypeptide(L)' 'MTSENRKSDSLMQQAQGLERRILAAHRLDRLVLYPEFSRTLARLRVAGERVPSRMLRLEQMLSEEAAEEMFDNMPV' A
#
# COMPACT_ATOMS: atom_id res chain seq x y z
N MET A 1 -6.48 1.67 -29.34
CA MET A 1 -5.94 2.13 -28.04
C MET A 1 -6.98 1.87 -26.94
N THR A 2 -6.55 1.72 -25.68
CA THR A 2 -7.34 1.96 -24.43
C THR A 2 -8.02 0.80 -23.65
N SER A 3 -7.43 -0.39 -23.53
CA SER A 3 -7.84 -1.33 -22.46
C SER A 3 -6.93 -1.28 -21.24
N GLU A 4 -5.62 -1.09 -21.44
CA GLU A 4 -4.63 -1.03 -20.36
C GLU A 4 -4.75 0.26 -19.53
N ASN A 5 -5.04 1.40 -20.19
CA ASN A 5 -5.14 2.70 -19.52
C ASN A 5 -6.27 2.80 -18.49
N ARG A 6 -7.37 2.04 -18.63
CA ARG A 6 -8.45 2.01 -17.62
C ARG A 6 -8.11 1.17 -16.40
N LYS A 7 -7.35 0.08 -16.60
CA LYS A 7 -6.91 -0.77 -15.48
C LYS A 7 -5.89 -0.05 -14.61
N SER A 8 -4.95 0.65 -15.22
CA SER A 8 -3.99 1.52 -14.54
C SER A 8 -4.68 2.60 -13.70
N ASP A 9 -5.66 3.32 -14.27
CA ASP A 9 -6.40 4.37 -13.57
C ASP A 9 -7.18 3.80 -12.37
N SER A 10 -7.83 2.65 -12.55
CA SER A 10 -8.52 1.96 -11.45
C SER A 10 -7.58 1.52 -10.33
N LEU A 11 -6.38 1.04 -10.65
CA LEU A 11 -5.35 0.70 -9.66
C LEU A 11 -4.85 1.93 -8.91
N MET A 12 -4.72 3.06 -9.61
CA MET A 12 -4.30 4.33 -9.00
C MET A 12 -5.37 4.86 -8.04
N GLN A 13 -6.64 4.81 -8.44
CA GLN A 13 -7.77 5.16 -7.56
C GLN A 13 -7.84 4.24 -6.34
N GLN A 14 -7.61 2.94 -6.52
CA GLN A 14 -7.56 1.98 -5.42
C GLN A 14 -6.41 2.30 -4.46
N ALA A 15 -5.21 2.56 -4.98
CA ALA A 15 -4.05 2.94 -4.18
C ALA A 15 -4.31 4.24 -3.39
N GLN A 16 -4.95 5.24 -3.98
CA GLN A 16 -5.33 6.48 -3.29
C GLN A 16 -6.43 6.26 -2.22
N GLY A 17 -7.36 5.34 -2.46
CA GLY A 17 -8.35 4.93 -1.47
C GLY A 17 -7.70 4.27 -0.26
N LEU A 18 -6.76 3.35 -0.52
CA LEU A 18 -5.96 2.68 0.50
C LEU A 18 -5.07 3.66 1.27
N GLU A 19 -4.36 4.56 0.59
CA GLU A 19 -3.55 5.62 1.19
C GLU A 19 -4.37 6.40 2.23
N ARG A 20 -5.56 6.87 1.85
CA ARG A 20 -6.45 7.62 2.77
C ARG A 20 -6.93 6.79 3.94
N ARG A 21 -7.31 5.53 3.71
CA ARG A 21 -7.76 4.62 4.78
C ARG A 21 -6.63 4.35 5.76
N ILE A 22 -5.42 4.11 5.27
CA ILE A 22 -4.24 3.88 6.10
C ILE A 22 -3.92 5.13 6.91
N LEU A 23 -3.91 6.32 6.29
CA LEU A 23 -3.62 7.56 7.01
C LEU A 23 -4.66 7.90 8.09
N ALA A 24 -5.91 7.49 7.89
CA ALA A 24 -6.99 7.67 8.87
C ALA A 24 -7.10 6.53 9.91
N ALA A 25 -6.41 5.40 9.68
CA ALA A 25 -6.49 4.21 10.51
C ALA A 25 -5.48 4.22 11.66
N HIS A 26 -5.84 3.52 12.74
CA HIS A 26 -4.93 3.21 13.84
C HIS A 26 -3.92 2.13 13.42
N ARG A 27 -2.79 2.04 14.15
CA ARG A 27 -1.63 1.19 13.81
C ARG A 27 -2.01 -0.23 13.37
N LEU A 28 -2.84 -0.93 14.14
CA LEU A 28 -3.28 -2.29 13.82
C LEU A 28 -4.05 -2.37 12.50
N ASP A 29 -5.01 -1.47 12.27
CA ASP A 29 -5.77 -1.40 11.03
C ASP A 29 -4.88 -1.05 9.82
N ARG A 30 -3.86 -0.22 10.02
CA ARG A 30 -2.88 0.10 8.98
C ARG A 30 -2.12 -1.15 8.52
N LEU A 31 -1.74 -2.03 9.45
CA LEU A 31 -1.05 -3.28 9.14
C LEU A 31 -1.94 -4.28 8.41
N VAL A 32 -3.24 -4.29 8.70
CA VAL A 32 -4.21 -5.09 7.94
C VAL A 32 -4.33 -4.60 6.49
N LEU A 33 -4.27 -3.28 6.27
CA LEU A 33 -4.34 -2.67 4.94
C LEU A 33 -3.02 -2.69 4.16
N TYR A 34 -1.89 -2.80 4.85
CA TYR A 34 -0.55 -2.82 4.26
C TYR A 34 -0.36 -3.86 3.13
N PRO A 35 -0.69 -5.15 3.30
CA PRO A 35 -0.49 -6.13 2.23
C PRO A 35 -1.35 -5.85 0.99
N GLU A 36 -2.55 -5.28 1.15
CA GLU A 36 -3.40 -4.87 0.03
C GLU A 36 -2.82 -3.64 -0.69
N PHE A 37 -2.29 -2.68 0.07
CA PHE A 37 -1.63 -1.50 -0.47
C PHE A 37 -0.37 -1.86 -1.26
N SER A 38 0.53 -2.66 -0.69
CA SER A 38 1.77 -3.08 -1.38
C SER A 38 1.49 -3.86 -2.66
N ARG A 39 0.50 -4.78 -2.65
CA ARG A 39 0.06 -5.49 -3.88
C ARG A 39 -0.46 -4.54 -4.95
N THR A 40 -1.19 -3.50 -4.56
CA THR A 40 -1.72 -2.50 -5.49
C THR A 40 -0.58 -1.67 -6.11
N LEU A 41 0.41 -1.27 -5.31
CA LEU A 41 1.60 -0.58 -5.80
C LEU A 41 2.44 -1.44 -6.74
N ALA A 42 2.62 -2.74 -6.42
CA ALA A 42 3.31 -3.68 -7.29
C ALA A 42 2.60 -3.82 -8.65
N ARG A 43 1.26 -3.89 -8.66
CA ARG A 43 0.45 -3.92 -9.89
C ARG A 43 0.58 -2.65 -10.71
N LEU A 44 0.63 -1.47 -10.07
CA LEU A 44 0.92 -0.21 -10.75
C LEU A 44 2.30 -0.23 -11.43
N ARG A 45 3.35 -0.70 -10.73
CA ARG A 45 4.69 -0.83 -11.31
C ARG A 45 4.70 -1.78 -12.51
N VAL A 46 4.03 -2.92 -12.41
CA VAL A 46 3.93 -3.92 -13.50
C VAL A 46 3.15 -3.37 -14.69
N ALA A 47 2.14 -2.53 -14.45
CA ALA A 47 1.39 -1.83 -15.50
C ALA A 47 2.18 -0.70 -16.18
N GLY A 48 3.43 -0.44 -15.76
CA GLY A 48 4.25 0.66 -16.27
C GLY A 48 3.89 2.04 -15.69
N GLU A 49 3.01 2.08 -14.69
CA GLU A 49 2.59 3.31 -14.03
C GLU A 49 3.60 3.74 -12.98
N ARG A 50 3.80 5.07 -12.89
CA ARG A 50 4.70 5.64 -11.90
C ARG A 50 4.01 5.72 -10.54
N VAL A 51 4.52 4.96 -9.57
CA VAL A 51 4.07 5.06 -8.18
C VAL A 51 4.57 6.40 -7.58
N PRO A 52 3.68 7.23 -6.99
CA PRO A 52 4.07 8.46 -6.31
C PRO A 52 5.01 8.22 -5.14
N SER A 53 6.00 9.09 -4.95
CA SER A 53 6.95 9.01 -3.83
C SER A 53 6.28 9.02 -2.45
N ARG A 54 5.13 9.69 -2.30
CA ARG A 54 4.36 9.67 -1.05
C ARG A 54 3.86 8.27 -0.68
N MET A 55 3.43 7.48 -1.66
CA MET A 55 2.95 6.12 -1.47
C MET A 55 4.10 5.17 -1.15
N LEU A 56 5.27 5.37 -1.76
CA LEU A 56 6.49 4.61 -1.45
C LEU A 56 6.99 4.87 -0.03
N ARG A 57 6.89 6.12 0.45
CA ARG A 57 7.22 6.45 1.84
C ARG A 57 6.24 5.80 2.81
N LEU A 58 4.94 5.83 2.49
CA LEU A 58 3.93 5.17 3.30
C LEU A 58 4.17 3.65 3.35
N GLU A 59 4.48 3.01 2.22
CA GLU A 59 4.81 1.58 2.14
C GLU A 59 6.02 1.21 3.03
N GLN A 60 7.07 2.03 3.04
CA GLN A 60 8.24 1.82 3.91
C GLN A 60 7.90 1.95 5.38
N MET A 61 7.20 3.02 5.76
CA MET A 61 6.77 3.25 7.15
C MET A 61 5.94 2.07 7.67
N LEU A 62 5.00 1.57 6.87
CA LEU A 62 4.18 0.41 7.24
C LEU A 62 5.00 -0.88 7.33
N SER A 63 6.02 -1.05 6.48
CA SER A 63 6.93 -2.18 6.55
C SER A 63 7.73 -2.19 7.86
N GLU A 64 8.16 -1.02 8.32
CA GLU A 64 8.85 -0.85 9.59
C GLU A 64 7.88 -1.15 10.76
N GLU A 65 6.68 -0.56 10.75
CA GLU A 65 5.64 -0.84 11.77
C GLU A 65 5.28 -2.34 11.82
N ALA A 66 5.19 -3.00 10.66
CA ALA A 66 4.89 -4.43 10.58
C ALA A 66 6.01 -5.30 11.15
N ALA A 67 7.27 -4.90 10.91
CA ALA A 67 8.42 -5.59 11.47
C ALA A 67 8.41 -5.47 12.99
N GLU A 68 8.20 -4.26 13.53
CA GLU A 68 8.12 -4.02 14.98
C GLU A 68 7.02 -4.85 15.66
N GLU A 69 5.83 -4.93 15.09
CA GLU A 69 4.72 -5.70 15.68
C GLU A 69 4.95 -7.22 15.63
N MET A 70 5.69 -7.71 14.62
CA MET A 70 6.14 -9.11 14.59
C MET A 70 7.12 -9.42 15.73
N PHE A 71 7.92 -8.44 16.17
CA PHE A 71 8.83 -8.61 17.30
C PHE A 71 8.11 -8.55 18.66
N ASP A 72 7.14 -7.65 18.82
CA ASP A 72 6.39 -7.47 20.09
C ASP A 72 5.51 -8.69 20.43
N ASN A 73 5.02 -9.40 19.41
CA ASN A 73 4.14 -10.58 19.56
C ASN A 73 4.86 -11.93 19.63
N MET A 74 6.20 -11.97 19.70
CA MET A 74 6.89 -13.24 19.92
C MET A 74 6.74 -13.66 21.40
N PRO A 75 6.09 -14.79 21.70
CA PRO A 75 6.05 -15.29 23.07
C PRO A 75 7.48 -15.67 23.48
N VAL A 76 7.93 -15.12 24.59
CA VAL A 76 9.12 -15.62 25.31
C VAL A 76 8.85 -16.98 25.93
#